data_AF-A0A7J7RUY9-F1
#
_entry.id   AF-A0A7J7RUY9-F1
#
_cell.length_a   1.000
_cell.length_b   1.000
_cell.length_c   1.000
_cell.angle_alpha   90.00
_cell.angle_beta   90.00
_cell.angle_gamma   90.00
#
_symmetry.space_group_name_H-M   'P 1'
#
loop_
_entity.id
_entity.type
_entity.pdbx_description
1 polymer ?
#
loop_
_entity_poly.entity_id
_entity_poly.type
_entity_poly.pdbx_seq_one_letter_code
_entity_poly.pdbx_strand_id
1 'polypeptide(L)'
;MLQAASHYRQNRNSLYSREEPLEKEPEYIPWTATSGPAGVRTAIMRQHEIVLKRVYPQADSNLRNILTEQLVALIDCFLDGYTCQLKSLDRSRDQERFNNLETEYVQKRSDLLSPLLTLGQHAWAASLAEKYCDFDILVQMCEQTDNQTRLQRYMTQFADQNFSDFLFRWYLEKGKRGKLLSQPVALTLL
;
A
#
# COMPACT_ATOMS: atom_id res chain seq x y z
N MET A 1 10.75 -13.15 -12.01
CA MET A 1 11.76 -13.75 -11.10
C MET A 1 11.49 -13.44 -9.62
N LEU A 2 11.29 -12.17 -9.23
CA LEU A 2 10.98 -11.79 -7.83
C LEU A 2 9.77 -12.54 -7.23
N GLN A 3 8.62 -12.53 -7.92
CA GLN A 3 7.42 -13.24 -7.46
C GLN A 3 7.64 -14.75 -7.33
N ALA A 4 8.32 -15.36 -8.30
CA ALA A 4 8.64 -16.79 -8.26
C ALA A 4 9.56 -17.14 -7.06
N ALA A 5 10.56 -16.30 -6.77
CA ALA A 5 11.44 -16.48 -5.62
C ALA A 5 10.68 -16.29 -4.29
N SER A 6 9.75 -15.33 -4.23
CA SER A 6 8.88 -15.12 -3.06
C SER A 6 7.98 -16.34 -2.81
N HIS A 7 7.27 -16.78 -3.85
CA HIS A 7 6.38 -17.95 -3.80
C HIS A 7 7.13 -19.23 -3.43
N TYR A 8 8.33 -19.44 -3.98
CA TYR A 8 9.18 -20.58 -3.62
C TYR A 8 9.51 -20.59 -2.13
N ARG A 9 9.88 -19.44 -1.55
CA ARG A 9 10.20 -19.33 -0.12
C ARG A 9 8.97 -19.53 0.76
N GLN A 10 7.83 -18.94 0.39
CA GLN A 10 6.57 -19.11 1.12
C GLN A 10 6.14 -20.60 1.17
N ASN A 11 6.21 -21.29 0.03
CA ASN A 11 5.84 -22.72 -0.04
C ASN A 11 6.82 -23.63 0.71
N ARG A 12 8.05 -23.17 0.93
CA ARG A 12 9.09 -23.89 1.66
C ARG A 12 9.32 -23.34 3.06
N ASN A 13 8.39 -22.56 3.61
CA ASN A 13 8.56 -21.92 4.91
C ASN A 13 8.86 -22.95 6.02
N SER A 14 8.25 -24.14 5.97
CA SER A 14 8.50 -25.22 6.93
C SER A 14 9.97 -25.68 6.98
N LEU A 15 10.72 -25.59 5.88
CA LEU A 15 12.17 -25.92 5.86
C LEU A 15 13.01 -24.93 6.67
N TYR A 16 12.49 -23.72 6.89
CA TYR A 16 13.15 -22.64 7.62
C TYR A 16 12.57 -22.46 9.03
N SER A 17 11.52 -23.22 9.35
CA SER A 17 10.88 -23.20 10.66
C SER A 17 11.72 -23.95 11.67
N ARG A 18 11.86 -23.40 12.87
CA ARG A 18 12.65 -24.02 13.93
C ARG A 18 11.88 -25.16 14.58
N GLU A 19 12.57 -26.23 14.98
CA GLU A 19 11.96 -27.39 15.65
C GLU A 19 11.54 -27.07 17.09
N GLU A 20 12.26 -26.20 17.79
CA GLU A 20 11.92 -25.78 19.15
C GLU A 20 11.30 -24.38 19.17
N PRO A 21 10.08 -24.22 19.74
CA PRO A 21 9.50 -22.91 19.95
C PRO A 21 10.39 -22.12 20.91
N LEU A 22 10.88 -20.97 20.45
CA LEU A 22 11.37 -19.95 21.38
C LEU A 22 10.18 -19.45 22.20
N GLU A 23 10.43 -18.95 23.40
CA GLU A 23 9.43 -18.15 24.10
C GLU A 23 8.94 -16.97 23.25
N LYS A 24 9.77 -16.48 22.29
CA LYS A 24 9.47 -15.39 21.35
C LYS A 24 10.18 -15.55 20.00
N GLU A 25 9.48 -15.29 18.90
CA GLU A 25 10.06 -15.23 17.56
C GLU A 25 10.76 -13.88 17.30
N PRO A 26 11.91 -13.85 16.57
CA PRO A 26 12.57 -12.61 16.18
C PRO A 26 11.83 -11.85 15.07
N GLU A 27 12.18 -10.58 14.83
CA GLU A 27 11.72 -9.80 13.67
C GLU A 27 11.99 -10.58 12.38
N TYR A 28 10.96 -10.75 11.57
CA TYR A 28 11.07 -11.31 10.24
C TYR A 28 11.49 -10.22 9.26
N ILE A 29 12.73 -10.32 8.77
CA ILE A 29 13.26 -9.43 7.73
C ILE A 29 13.30 -10.19 6.40
N PRO A 30 12.36 -9.95 5.46
CA PRO A 30 12.40 -10.58 4.15
C PRO A 30 13.64 -10.14 3.40
N TRP A 31 14.17 -10.99 2.53
CA TRP A 31 15.37 -10.69 1.73
C TRP A 31 15.18 -9.45 0.83
N THR A 32 13.92 -9.11 0.49
CA THR A 32 13.55 -7.90 -0.23
C THR A 32 13.63 -6.63 0.60
N ALA A 33 13.79 -6.73 1.93
CA ALA A 33 13.86 -5.60 2.87
C ALA A 33 15.22 -4.91 2.92
N THR A 34 16.22 -5.46 2.23
CA THR A 34 17.58 -4.92 2.27
C THR A 34 17.60 -3.47 1.77
N SER A 35 18.12 -2.60 2.63
CA SER A 35 18.26 -1.16 2.40
C SER A 35 19.69 -0.80 1.98
N GLY A 36 19.93 0.47 1.66
CA GLY A 36 21.23 0.97 1.22
C GLY A 36 21.43 0.94 -0.30
N PRO A 37 22.56 1.42 -0.83
CA PRO A 37 22.75 1.64 -2.27
C PRO A 37 22.60 0.40 -3.15
N ALA A 38 22.97 -0.78 -2.63
CA ALA A 38 22.85 -2.07 -3.29
C ALA A 38 21.67 -2.92 -2.75
N GLY A 39 20.82 -2.33 -1.90
CA GLY A 39 19.67 -3.01 -1.30
C GLY A 39 18.53 -3.22 -2.29
N VAL A 40 17.78 -4.31 -2.10
CA VAL A 40 16.65 -4.67 -2.97
C VAL A 40 15.55 -3.61 -2.93
N ARG A 41 15.27 -2.99 -1.78
CA ARG A 41 14.28 -1.90 -1.69
C ARG A 41 14.67 -0.71 -2.57
N THR A 42 15.94 -0.32 -2.50
CA THR A 42 16.50 0.79 -3.31
C THR A 42 16.42 0.47 -4.79
N ALA A 43 16.74 -0.77 -5.18
CA ALA A 43 16.65 -1.22 -6.56
C ALA A 43 15.20 -1.19 -7.08
N ILE A 44 14.23 -1.65 -6.29
CA ILE A 44 12.81 -1.63 -6.64
C ILE A 44 12.29 -0.20 -6.82
N MET A 45 12.59 0.70 -5.87
CA MET A 45 12.20 2.11 -5.97
C MET A 45 12.79 2.78 -7.22
N ARG A 46 14.07 2.52 -7.51
CA ARG A 46 14.74 3.02 -8.71
C ARG A 46 14.12 2.47 -9.99
N GLN A 47 13.78 1.18 -10.02
CA GLN A 47 13.11 0.56 -11.16
C GLN A 47 11.75 1.21 -11.41
N HIS A 48 10.94 1.39 -10.36
CA HIS A 48 9.64 2.07 -10.43
C HIS A 48 9.79 3.48 -11.02
N GLU A 49 10.76 4.25 -10.51
CA GLU A 49 11.03 5.60 -10.99
C GLU A 49 11.47 5.64 -12.46
N ILE A 50 12.40 4.77 -12.86
CA ILE A 50 12.89 4.70 -14.25
C ILE A 50 11.75 4.35 -15.21
N VAL A 51 10.94 3.34 -14.87
CA VAL A 51 9.83 2.91 -15.72
C VAL A 51 8.86 4.08 -15.90
N LEU A 52 8.45 4.75 -14.82
CA LEU A 52 7.48 5.83 -14.89
C LEU A 52 8.01 7.09 -15.59
N LYS A 53 9.25 7.50 -15.32
CA LYS A 53 9.79 8.77 -15.81
C LYS A 53 10.44 8.68 -17.18
N ARG A 54 11.00 7.52 -17.54
CA ARG A 54 11.78 7.36 -18.78
C ARG A 54 11.09 6.49 -19.81
N VAL A 55 10.51 5.37 -19.38
CA VAL A 55 9.98 4.35 -20.31
C VAL A 55 8.52 4.62 -20.66
N TYR A 56 7.65 4.79 -19.65
CA TYR A 56 6.21 4.93 -19.81
C TYR A 56 5.78 6.06 -20.77
N PRO A 57 6.41 7.26 -20.77
CA PRO A 57 6.04 8.34 -21.68
C PRO A 57 6.30 7.99 -23.16
N GLN A 58 7.31 7.16 -23.44
CA GLN A 58 7.73 6.77 -24.79
C GLN A 58 7.03 5.50 -25.28
N ALA A 59 6.41 4.75 -24.36
CA ALA A 59 5.73 3.50 -24.67
C ALA A 59 4.39 3.73 -25.40
N ASP A 60 4.07 2.83 -26.32
CA ASP A 60 2.74 2.74 -26.93
C ASP A 60 1.72 2.13 -25.95
N SER A 61 0.46 2.02 -26.35
CA SER A 61 -0.61 1.53 -25.48
C SER A 61 -0.39 0.08 -25.02
N ASN A 62 0.09 -0.79 -25.89
CA ASN A 62 0.34 -2.19 -25.57
C ASN A 62 1.47 -2.32 -24.54
N LEU A 63 2.60 -1.65 -24.78
CA LEU A 63 3.72 -1.66 -23.85
C LEU A 63 3.36 -1.00 -22.52
N ARG A 64 2.56 0.08 -22.51
CA ARG A 64 2.08 0.70 -21.27
C ARG A 64 1.28 -0.28 -20.41
N ASN A 65 0.38 -1.07 -21.01
CA ASN A 65 -0.38 -2.08 -20.26
C ASN A 65 0.55 -3.11 -19.60
N ILE A 66 1.50 -3.66 -20.36
CA ILE A 66 2.49 -4.62 -19.84
C ILE A 66 3.32 -4.00 -18.71
N LEU A 67 3.81 -2.77 -18.90
CA LEU A 67 4.59 -2.05 -17.89
C LEU A 67 3.77 -1.78 -16.63
N THR A 68 2.50 -1.41 -16.76
CA THR A 68 1.61 -1.20 -15.61
C THR A 68 1.42 -2.51 -14.83
N GLU A 69 1.13 -3.62 -15.49
CA GLU A 69 0.99 -4.93 -14.82
C GLU A 69 2.27 -5.32 -14.06
N GLN A 70 3.44 -5.13 -14.69
CA GLN A 70 4.73 -5.41 -14.06
C GLN A 70 5.02 -4.48 -12.89
N LEU A 71 4.68 -3.19 -13.01
CA LEU A 71 4.83 -2.22 -11.92
C LEU A 71 3.92 -2.56 -10.75
N VAL A 72 2.67 -2.94 -10.99
CA VAL A 72 1.73 -3.34 -9.94
C VAL A 72 2.26 -4.57 -9.20
N ALA A 73 2.71 -5.59 -9.93
CA ALA A 73 3.33 -6.78 -9.35
C ALA A 73 4.56 -6.45 -8.49
N LEU A 74 5.37 -5.48 -8.92
CA LEU A 74 6.55 -5.03 -8.20
C LEU A 74 6.19 -4.26 -6.92
N ILE A 75 5.21 -3.35 -7.00
CA ILE A 75 4.70 -2.57 -5.86
C ILE A 75 4.10 -3.52 -4.82
N ASP A 76 3.29 -4.49 -5.26
CA ASP A 76 2.68 -5.49 -4.38
C ASP A 76 3.74 -6.27 -3.60
N CYS A 77 4.75 -6.79 -4.30
CA CYS A 77 5.87 -7.50 -3.67
C CYS A 77 6.65 -6.62 -2.67
N PHE A 78 6.79 -5.32 -2.97
CA PHE A 78 7.51 -4.37 -2.13
C PHE A 78 6.75 -4.07 -0.84
N LEU A 79 5.46 -3.72 -0.96
CA LEU A 79 4.61 -3.36 0.17
C LEU A 79 4.30 -4.58 1.06
N ASP A 80 4.08 -5.75 0.46
CA ASP A 80 3.92 -7.00 1.21
C ASP A 80 5.11 -7.25 2.16
N GLY A 81 6.34 -7.01 1.69
CA GLY A 81 7.54 -7.11 2.51
C GLY A 81 7.53 -6.20 3.75
N TYR A 82 7.01 -4.98 3.66
CA TYR A 82 6.82 -4.11 4.84
C TYR A 82 5.74 -4.66 5.76
N THR A 83 4.61 -5.11 5.22
CA THR A 83 3.53 -5.65 6.07
C THR A 83 3.98 -6.88 6.85
N CYS A 84 4.78 -7.76 6.25
CA CYS A 84 5.35 -8.93 6.92
C CYS A 84 6.30 -8.53 8.06
N GLN A 85 7.18 -7.53 7.84
CA GLN A 85 8.04 -7.01 8.90
C GLN A 85 7.23 -6.40 10.05
N LEU A 86 6.29 -5.51 9.73
CA LEU A 86 5.44 -4.85 10.73
C LEU A 86 4.62 -5.85 11.56
N LYS A 87 4.14 -6.94 10.95
CA LYS A 87 3.42 -8.01 11.65
C LYS A 87 4.32 -8.83 12.58
N SER A 88 5.60 -8.98 12.24
CA SER A 88 6.56 -9.73 13.06
C SER A 88 7.12 -8.94 14.23
N LEU A 89 7.02 -7.61 14.19
CA LEU A 89 7.52 -6.74 15.25
C LEU A 89 6.59 -6.76 16.48
N ASP A 90 7.17 -7.02 17.65
CA ASP A 90 6.49 -6.86 18.93
C ASP A 90 6.45 -5.38 19.33
N ARG A 91 5.29 -4.74 19.10
CA ARG A 91 5.05 -3.32 19.42
C ARG A 91 5.40 -2.98 20.87
N SER A 92 5.24 -3.90 21.80
CA SER A 92 5.45 -3.64 23.23
C SER A 92 6.93 -3.45 23.61
N ARG A 93 7.85 -4.02 22.83
CA ARG A 93 9.29 -4.01 23.13
C ARG A 93 10.06 -3.02 22.28
N ASP A 94 9.75 -3.00 20.98
CA ASP A 94 10.50 -2.23 19.99
C ASP A 94 9.60 -1.17 19.34
N GLN A 95 8.86 -0.42 20.15
CA GLN A 95 7.89 0.58 19.70
C GLN A 95 8.52 1.64 18.78
N GLU A 96 9.74 2.09 19.08
CA GLU A 96 10.46 3.05 18.23
C GLU A 96 10.77 2.47 16.85
N ARG A 97 11.26 1.21 16.81
CA ARG A 97 11.54 0.49 15.57
C ARG A 97 10.27 0.30 14.74
N PHE A 98 9.17 -0.08 15.40
CA PHE A 98 7.86 -0.21 14.77
C PHE A 98 7.39 1.11 14.17
N ASN A 99 7.41 2.20 14.96
CA ASN A 99 6.97 3.53 14.51
C ASN A 99 7.79 4.05 13.33
N ASN A 100 9.12 3.85 13.37
CA ASN A 100 10.00 4.26 12.28
C ASN A 100 9.69 3.49 10.99
N LEU A 101 9.50 2.17 11.10
CA LEU A 101 9.17 1.33 9.94
C LEU A 101 7.75 1.63 9.41
N GLU A 102 6.79 1.89 10.28
CA GLU A 102 5.41 2.25 9.90
C GLU A 102 5.38 3.60 9.17
N THR A 103 6.11 4.59 9.68
CA THR A 103 6.24 5.91 9.02
C THR A 103 6.86 5.77 7.63
N GLU A 104 7.94 4.99 7.51
CA GLU A 104 8.57 4.71 6.21
C GLU A 104 7.60 4.00 5.26
N TYR A 105 6.89 2.98 5.75
CA TYR A 105 5.91 2.21 4.97
C TYR A 105 4.80 3.11 4.43
N VAL A 106 4.20 3.96 5.26
CA VAL A 106 3.12 4.87 4.85
C VAL A 106 3.60 5.83 3.77
N GLN A 107 4.80 6.42 3.93
CA GLN A 107 5.37 7.30 2.92
C GLN A 107 5.60 6.56 1.60
N LYS A 108 6.26 5.39 1.64
CA LYS A 108 6.54 4.62 0.42
C LYS A 108 5.29 4.11 -0.27
N ARG A 109 4.26 3.73 0.48
CA ARG A 109 2.96 3.33 -0.08
C ARG A 109 2.35 4.47 -0.88
N SER A 110 2.30 5.68 -0.33
CA SER A 110 1.78 6.85 -1.04
C SER A 110 2.62 7.21 -2.29
N ASP A 111 3.95 7.19 -2.17
CA ASP A 111 4.88 7.47 -3.28
C ASP A 111 4.71 6.48 -4.44
N LEU A 112 4.45 5.19 -4.14
CA LEU A 112 4.35 4.14 -5.14
C LEU A 112 2.98 4.10 -5.83
N LEU A 113 1.91 4.42 -5.10
CA LEU A 113 0.52 4.33 -5.60
C LEU A 113 0.06 5.60 -6.32
N SER A 114 0.49 6.79 -5.88
CA SER A 114 0.07 8.07 -6.47
C SER A 114 0.33 8.20 -7.99
N PRO A 115 1.38 7.61 -8.60
CA PRO A 115 1.55 7.66 -10.04
C PRO A 115 0.51 6.83 -10.80
N LEU A 116 0.02 5.72 -10.24
CA LEU A 116 -1.04 4.92 -10.89
C LEU A 116 -2.32 5.73 -11.01
N LEU A 117 -2.65 6.50 -9.97
CA LEU A 117 -3.78 7.42 -9.99
C LEU A 117 -3.58 8.53 -11.04
N THR A 118 -2.40 9.17 -11.05
CA THR A 118 -2.06 10.24 -12.01
C THR A 118 -2.11 9.77 -13.46
N LEU A 119 -1.76 8.51 -13.72
CA LEU A 119 -1.82 7.89 -15.04
C LEU A 119 -3.20 7.36 -15.42
N GLY A 120 -4.22 7.55 -14.57
CA GLY A 120 -5.59 7.09 -14.81
C GLY A 120 -5.78 5.57 -14.64
N GLN A 121 -4.81 4.86 -14.06
CA GLN A 121 -4.85 3.42 -13.85
C GLN A 121 -5.70 3.07 -12.61
N HIS A 122 -6.95 3.54 -12.58
CA HIS A 122 -7.83 3.51 -11.40
C HIS A 122 -8.11 2.10 -10.87
N ALA A 123 -8.27 1.10 -11.76
CA ALA A 123 -8.52 -0.28 -11.34
C ALA A 123 -7.34 -0.84 -10.53
N TRP A 124 -6.12 -0.62 -11.03
CA TRP A 124 -4.89 -1.05 -10.38
C TRP A 124 -4.60 -0.25 -9.10
N ALA A 125 -4.75 1.07 -9.15
CA ALA A 125 -4.59 1.94 -7.98
C ALA A 125 -5.53 1.50 -6.85
N ALA A 126 -6.79 1.23 -7.16
CA ALA A 126 -7.75 0.77 -6.18
C ALA A 126 -7.42 -0.60 -5.62
N SER A 127 -7.03 -1.57 -6.47
CA SER A 127 -6.70 -2.92 -6.00
C SER A 127 -5.56 -2.90 -4.98
N LEU A 128 -4.52 -2.09 -5.21
CA LEU A 128 -3.42 -1.93 -4.26
C LEU A 128 -3.83 -1.13 -3.03
N ALA A 129 -4.54 -0.01 -3.21
CA ALA A 129 -4.98 0.84 -2.10
C ALA A 129 -5.98 0.13 -1.18
N GLU A 130 -6.85 -0.73 -1.72
CA GLU A 130 -7.74 -1.60 -0.94
C GLU A 130 -6.93 -2.64 -0.14
N LYS A 131 -5.98 -3.32 -0.79
CA LYS A 131 -5.13 -4.34 -0.14
C LYS A 131 -4.28 -3.76 1.00
N TYR A 132 -3.73 -2.57 0.79
CA TYR A 132 -2.80 -1.94 1.72
C TYR A 132 -3.44 -0.83 2.56
N CYS A 133 -4.76 -0.67 2.51
CA CYS A 133 -5.53 0.34 3.22
C CYS A 133 -4.99 1.78 3.05
N ASP A 134 -4.71 2.18 1.82
CA ASP A 134 -4.35 3.57 1.50
C ASP A 134 -5.59 4.41 1.23
N PHE A 135 -6.20 4.93 2.30
CA PHE A 135 -7.48 5.64 2.21
C PHE A 135 -7.39 6.94 1.42
N ASP A 136 -6.25 7.63 1.45
CA ASP A 136 -6.05 8.85 0.67
C ASP A 136 -6.21 8.56 -0.83
N ILE A 137 -5.55 7.51 -1.34
CA ILE A 137 -5.67 7.09 -2.74
C ILE A 137 -7.10 6.66 -3.07
N LEU A 138 -7.78 5.91 -2.19
CA LEU A 138 -9.17 5.49 -2.42
C LEU A 138 -10.11 6.69 -2.55
N VAL A 139 -9.98 7.67 -1.66
CA VAL A 139 -10.80 8.89 -1.66
C VAL A 139 -10.49 9.74 -2.88
N GLN A 140 -9.21 10.01 -3.17
CA GLN A 140 -8.81 10.80 -4.34
C GLN A 140 -9.34 10.19 -5.64
N MET A 141 -9.24 8.87 -5.79
CA MET A 141 -9.78 8.17 -6.96
C MET A 141 -11.30 8.31 -7.10
N CYS A 142 -12.05 8.12 -6.00
CA CYS A 142 -13.51 8.28 -6.04
C CYS A 142 -13.89 9.72 -6.40
N GLU A 143 -13.16 10.71 -5.90
CA GLU A 143 -13.40 12.12 -6.22
C GLU A 143 -13.03 12.48 -7.67
N GLN A 144 -11.95 11.93 -8.21
CA GLN A 144 -11.55 12.16 -9.61
C GLN A 144 -12.53 11.54 -10.62
N THR A 145 -13.22 10.47 -10.22
CA THR A 145 -14.16 9.72 -11.06
C THR A 145 -15.63 10.02 -10.75
N ASP A 146 -15.89 10.92 -9.79
CA ASP A 146 -17.19 11.18 -9.17
C ASP A 146 -17.98 9.91 -8.80
N ASN A 147 -17.27 8.86 -8.36
CA ASN A 147 -17.86 7.57 -8.06
C ASN A 147 -18.30 7.47 -6.60
N GLN A 148 -19.40 8.16 -6.29
CA GLN A 148 -19.97 8.20 -4.94
C GLN A 148 -20.41 6.82 -4.44
N THR A 149 -20.91 5.95 -5.33
CA THR A 149 -21.29 4.57 -4.97
C THR A 149 -20.10 3.78 -4.45
N ARG A 150 -18.93 3.91 -5.09
CA ARG A 150 -17.71 3.24 -4.64
C ARG A 150 -17.21 3.81 -3.32
N LEU A 151 -17.32 5.12 -3.13
CA LEU A 151 -16.97 5.78 -1.86
C LEU A 151 -17.83 5.27 -0.69
N GLN A 152 -19.16 5.16 -0.90
CA GLN A 152 -20.07 4.59 0.11
C GLN A 152 -19.73 3.14 0.43
N ARG A 153 -19.39 2.34 -0.58
CA ARG A 153 -18.93 0.96 -0.37
C ARG A 153 -17.69 0.92 0.53
N TYR A 154 -16.74 1.84 0.37
CA TYR A 154 -15.56 1.91 1.25
C TYR A 154 -15.90 2.33 2.68
N MET A 155 -16.86 3.22 2.88
CA MET A 155 -17.35 3.57 4.23
C MET A 155 -17.88 2.33 4.97
N THR A 156 -18.57 1.43 4.26
CA THR A 156 -19.03 0.16 4.85
C THR A 156 -17.89 -0.85 5.00
N GLN A 157 -17.08 -1.04 3.96
CA GLN A 157 -16.02 -2.06 3.92
C GLN A 157 -14.92 -1.81 4.97
N PHE A 158 -14.61 -0.55 5.25
CA PHE A 158 -13.53 -0.13 6.16
C PHE A 158 -14.06 0.58 7.41
N ALA A 159 -15.30 0.27 7.83
CA ALA A 159 -15.94 0.88 8.99
C ALA A 159 -15.09 0.74 10.27
N ASP A 160 -14.56 -0.46 10.53
CA ASP A 160 -13.74 -0.77 11.71
C ASP A 160 -12.32 -0.18 11.65
N GLN A 161 -11.97 0.47 10.55
CA GLN A 161 -10.65 1.08 10.33
C GLN A 161 -10.71 2.62 10.31
N ASN A 162 -11.81 3.20 10.81
CA ASN A 162 -12.04 4.65 10.90
C ASN A 162 -12.01 5.36 9.53
N PHE A 163 -12.44 4.68 8.47
CA PHE A 163 -12.47 5.28 7.12
C PHE A 163 -13.37 6.53 7.05
N SER A 164 -14.53 6.50 7.71
CA SER A 164 -15.46 7.64 7.74
C SER A 164 -14.83 8.87 8.39
N ASP A 165 -14.11 8.68 9.52
CA ASP A 165 -13.40 9.77 10.19
C ASP A 165 -12.26 10.32 9.33
N PHE A 166 -11.52 9.43 8.65
CA PHE A 166 -10.49 9.82 7.70
C PHE A 166 -11.09 10.68 6.57
N LEU A 167 -12.17 10.20 5.94
CA LEU A 167 -12.85 10.90 4.84
C LEU A 167 -13.37 12.28 5.27
N PHE A 168 -13.95 12.38 6.47
CA PHE A 168 -14.41 13.64 7.04
C PHE A 168 -13.25 14.65 7.19
N ARG A 169 -12.13 14.22 7.80
CA ARG A 169 -10.92 15.05 7.94
C ARG A 169 -10.36 15.46 6.59
N TRP A 170 -10.30 14.52 5.65
CA TRP A 170 -9.83 14.77 4.29
C TRP A 170 -10.67 15.84 3.58
N TYR A 171 -12.00 15.77 3.67
CA TYR A 171 -12.88 16.79 3.10
C TYR A 171 -12.75 18.16 3.78
N LEU A 172 -12.55 18.20 5.10
CA LEU A 172 -12.26 19.44 5.81
C LEU A 172 -10.97 20.10 5.30
N GLU A 173 -9.89 19.32 5.20
CA GLU A 173 -8.58 19.79 4.73
C GLU A 173 -8.62 20.29 3.27
N LYS A 174 -9.38 19.63 2.40
CA LYS A 174 -9.57 20.05 0.99
C LYS A 174 -10.64 21.12 0.81
N GLY A 175 -11.24 21.63 1.88
CA GLY A 175 -12.26 22.69 1.84
C GLY A 175 -13.60 22.26 1.23
N LYS A 176 -13.88 20.96 1.10
CA LYS A 176 -15.09 20.40 0.48
C LYS A 176 -16.28 20.36 1.44
N ARG A 177 -16.58 21.50 2.06
CA ARG A 177 -17.62 21.64 3.11
C ARG A 177 -19.01 21.19 2.66
N GLY A 178 -19.35 21.40 1.38
CA GLY A 178 -20.64 20.96 0.83
C GLY A 178 -20.86 19.44 0.88
N LYS A 179 -19.79 18.63 0.78
CA LYS A 179 -19.88 17.17 0.85
C LYS A 179 -20.09 16.67 2.28
N LEU A 180 -19.66 17.43 3.30
CA LEU A 180 -19.88 17.11 4.71
C LEU A 180 -21.36 17.14 5.09
N LEU A 181 -22.13 18.02 4.46
CA LEU A 181 -23.58 18.17 4.72
C LEU A 181 -24.42 17.09 4.03
N SER A 182 -23.87 16.44 3.00
CA SER A 182 -24.52 15.37 2.24
C SER A 182 -24.18 13.96 2.73
N GLN A 183 -23.19 13.82 3.62
CA GLN A 183 -22.94 12.54 4.27
C GLN A 183 -24.08 12.29 5.26
N PRO A 184 -24.66 11.08 5.30
CA PRO A 184 -25.57 10.74 6.38
C PRO A 184 -24.78 10.95 7.67
N VAL A 185 -25.27 11.85 8.52
CA VAL A 185 -24.69 12.10 9.83
C VAL A 185 -24.63 10.73 10.51
N ALA A 186 -23.44 10.18 10.66
CA ALA A 186 -23.22 9.08 11.58
C ALA A 186 -23.40 9.68 12.97
N LEU A 187 -24.66 9.82 13.36
CA LEU A 187 -25.09 10.00 14.74
C LEU A 187 -24.78 8.68 15.44
N THR A 188 -23.52 8.44 15.73
CA THR A 188 -23.14 7.65 16.91
C THR A 188 -23.37 8.58 18.11
N LEU A 189 -24.65 8.68 18.50
CA LEU A 189 -25.00 8.98 19.87
C LEU A 189 -24.69 7.73 20.70
N LEU A 190 -23.94 7.96 21.78
CA LEU A 190 -23.55 7.06 22.89
C LEU A 190 -22.30 6.21 22.68
#